data_AF-A0A0F3IKD2-F1
#
_entry.id   AF-A0A0F3IKD2-F1
#
_cell.length_a   1.000
_cell.length_b   1.000
_cell.length_c   1.000
_cell.angle_alpha   90.00
_cell.angle_beta   90.00
_cell.angle_gamma   90.00
#
_symmetry.space_group_name_H-M   'P 1'
#
loop_
_entity.id
_entity.type
_entity.pdbx_description
1 polymer ?
#
loop_
_entity_poly.entity_id
_entity_poly.type
_entity_poly.pdbx_seq_one_letter_code
_entity_poly.pdbx_strand_id
1 'polypeptide(L)'
;MSIASKLVVYTALLSSFNVALAGTLNNGQWTASSCNTLSEPPVLETNGSIDDYNASIKSINDWQLQAQKYFDCLTKEANDDSQAISGAVNQERSKFNDTVEKLHAEAAASSFNRQPAAEAAESTDSE
;
A
#
# COMPACT_ATOMS: atom_id res chain seq x y z
N MET A 1 21.77 -13.96 -40.30
CA MET A 1 20.46 -13.79 -39.64
C MET A 1 20.69 -12.90 -38.43
N SER A 2 20.14 -11.68 -38.46
CA SER A 2 20.56 -10.57 -37.61
C SER A 2 19.99 -10.69 -36.19
N ILE A 3 20.88 -10.72 -35.20
CA ILE A 3 20.60 -10.78 -33.75
C ILE A 3 19.86 -9.52 -33.27
N ALA A 4 19.89 -8.44 -34.07
CA ALA A 4 19.25 -7.17 -33.77
C ALA A 4 17.71 -7.21 -33.74
N SER A 5 17.08 -8.26 -34.28
CA SER A 5 15.61 -8.29 -34.45
C SER A 5 14.82 -8.83 -33.25
N LYS A 6 15.49 -9.33 -32.20
CA LYS A 6 14.81 -9.90 -31.01
C LYS A 6 14.77 -8.97 -29.79
N LEU A 7 15.49 -7.85 -29.82
CA LEU A 7 15.61 -6.96 -28.65
C LEU A 7 14.52 -5.89 -28.54
N VAL A 8 13.64 -5.77 -29.54
CA VAL A 8 12.64 -4.68 -29.60
C VAL A 8 11.32 -5.05 -28.89
N VAL A 9 11.11 -6.31 -28.51
CA VAL A 9 9.79 -6.79 -28.02
C VAL A 9 9.67 -6.80 -26.48
N TYR A 10 10.77 -6.70 -25.72
CA TYR A 10 10.72 -6.88 -24.26
C TYR A 10 10.56 -5.61 -23.42
N THR A 11 10.59 -4.41 -24.02
CA THR A 11 10.62 -3.13 -23.28
C THR A 11 9.26 -2.43 -23.13
N ALA A 12 8.14 -3.12 -23.38
CA ALA A 12 6.81 -2.51 -23.43
C ALA A 12 5.80 -3.06 -22.40
N LEU A 13 6.26 -3.43 -21.19
CA LEU A 13 5.37 -3.86 -20.10
C LEU A 13 5.76 -3.26 -18.75
N LEU A 14 5.86 -1.94 -18.70
CA LEU A 14 5.83 -1.18 -17.44
C LEU A 14 4.70 -0.15 -17.54
N SER A 15 3.47 -0.65 -17.71
CA SER A 15 2.28 0.15 -17.41
C SER A 15 2.26 0.33 -15.90
N SER A 16 2.82 1.45 -15.44
CA SER A 16 2.71 1.91 -14.06
C SER A 16 1.22 1.98 -13.72
N PHE A 17 0.73 1.04 -12.93
CA PHE A 17 -0.54 1.19 -12.25
C PHE A 17 -0.39 2.41 -11.34
N ASN A 18 -0.81 3.57 -11.83
CA ASN A 18 -1.08 4.70 -10.97
C ASN A 18 -2.28 4.27 -10.14
N VAL A 19 -2.01 3.64 -8.99
CA VAL A 19 -3.01 3.55 -7.94
C VAL A 19 -3.21 5.00 -7.53
N ALA A 20 -4.22 5.64 -8.10
CA ALA A 20 -4.63 6.96 -7.69
C ALA A 20 -5.08 6.80 -6.24
N LEU A 21 -4.15 7.05 -5.31
CA LEU A 21 -4.48 7.20 -3.91
C LEU A 21 -5.45 8.36 -3.85
N ALA A 22 -6.59 8.11 -3.22
CA ALA A 22 -7.60 9.11 -3.09
C ALA A 22 -7.18 10.14 -2.03
N GLY A 23 -6.27 9.81 -1.11
CA GLY A 23 -5.63 10.74 -0.18
C GLY A 23 -4.10 10.82 -0.33
N THR A 24 -3.47 11.62 0.52
CA THR A 24 -2.01 11.76 0.60
C THR A 24 -1.53 11.58 2.04
N LEU A 25 -0.51 10.75 2.24
CA LEU A 25 0.18 10.57 3.53
C LEU A 25 1.54 11.28 3.48
N ASN A 26 1.72 12.34 4.28
CA ASN A 26 2.97 13.08 4.38
C ASN A 26 3.38 13.22 5.85
N ASN A 27 4.59 12.76 6.20
CA ASN A 27 5.14 12.84 7.57
C ASN A 27 4.18 12.32 8.65
N GLY A 28 3.51 11.18 8.39
CA GLY A 28 2.56 10.57 9.33
C GLY A 28 1.19 11.28 9.39
N GLN A 29 0.98 12.34 8.61
CA GLN A 29 -0.31 13.01 8.48
C GLN A 29 -0.97 12.62 7.17
N TRP A 30 -2.15 12.02 7.27
CA TRP A 30 -2.97 11.69 6.12
C TRP A 30 -4.01 12.78 5.90
N THR A 31 -4.19 13.17 4.64
CA THR A 31 -5.21 14.11 4.21
C THR A 31 -6.00 13.50 3.06
N ALA A 32 -7.32 13.52 3.17
CA ALA A 32 -8.19 13.12 2.07
C ALA A 32 -8.07 14.11 0.89
N SER A 33 -8.23 13.64 -0.35
CA SER A 33 -8.29 14.54 -1.52
C SER A 33 -9.68 14.66 -2.14
N SER A 34 -10.58 13.70 -1.90
CA SER A 34 -11.88 13.66 -2.58
C SER A 34 -13.10 14.00 -1.70
N CYS A 35 -12.91 14.06 -0.38
CA CYS A 35 -13.99 14.42 0.54
C CYS A 35 -14.18 15.94 0.64
N ASN A 36 -15.45 16.39 0.59
CA ASN A 36 -15.81 17.79 0.82
C ASN A 36 -15.35 18.27 2.21
N THR A 37 -15.17 19.57 2.41
CA THR A 37 -14.88 20.11 3.74
C THR A 37 -16.12 20.06 4.63
N LEU A 38 -15.93 19.71 5.91
CA LEU A 38 -16.97 19.87 6.91
C LEU A 38 -17.07 21.33 7.34
N SER A 39 -18.28 21.89 7.29
CA SER A 39 -18.56 23.22 7.83
C SER A 39 -18.47 23.24 9.36
N GLU A 40 -18.21 24.42 9.92
CA GLU A 40 -18.19 24.61 11.38
C GLU A 40 -19.56 24.24 11.98
N PRO A 41 -19.61 23.61 13.17
CA PRO A 41 -20.87 23.29 13.83
C PRO A 41 -21.68 24.57 14.10
N PRO A 42 -22.99 24.59 13.80
CA PRO A 42 -23.85 25.70 14.17
C PRO A 42 -24.03 25.78 15.69
N VAL A 43 -24.25 26.99 16.19
CA VAL A 43 -24.46 27.26 17.62
C VAL A 43 -25.93 27.03 17.99
N LEU A 44 -26.18 26.50 19.19
CA LEU A 44 -27.52 26.39 19.76
C LEU A 44 -27.95 27.72 20.37
N GLU A 45 -29.04 28.30 19.88
CA GLU A 45 -29.55 29.58 20.34
C GLU A 45 -30.42 29.41 21.59
N THR A 46 -29.86 29.69 22.77
CA THR A 46 -30.55 29.50 24.08
C THR A 46 -31.05 30.78 24.73
N ASN A 47 -30.58 31.93 24.25
CA ASN A 47 -30.90 33.25 24.80
C ASN A 47 -31.90 34.05 23.93
N GLY A 48 -32.40 33.45 22.85
CA GLY A 48 -33.31 34.05 21.89
C GLY A 48 -34.77 33.64 22.09
N SER A 49 -35.58 33.86 21.05
CA SER A 49 -36.96 33.37 21.01
C SER A 49 -37.03 31.84 20.85
N ILE A 50 -38.21 31.26 21.10
CA ILE A 50 -38.46 29.84 20.82
C ILE A 50 -38.24 29.53 19.33
N ASP A 51 -38.53 30.49 18.44
CA ASP A 51 -38.33 30.34 17.01
C ASP A 51 -36.83 30.27 16.65
N ASP A 52 -36.00 31.11 17.29
CA ASP A 52 -34.54 31.07 17.12
C ASP A 52 -33.96 29.74 17.60
N TYR A 53 -34.43 29.26 18.76
CA TYR A 53 -34.05 27.95 19.28
C TYR A 53 -34.41 26.84 18.28
N ASN A 54 -35.66 26.80 17.79
CA ASN A 54 -36.12 25.78 16.85
C ASN A 54 -35.35 25.83 15.51
N ALA A 55 -35.05 27.03 15.02
CA ALA A 55 -34.24 27.23 13.82
C ALA A 55 -32.80 26.68 14.01
N SER A 56 -32.19 26.94 15.17
CA SER A 56 -30.85 26.42 15.48
C SER A 56 -30.83 24.90 15.58
N ILE A 57 -31.86 24.27 16.16
CA ILE A 57 -32.00 22.81 16.20
C ILE A 57 -32.07 22.23 14.78
N LYS A 58 -32.82 22.85 13.88
CA LYS A 58 -32.88 22.42 12.48
C LYS A 58 -31.49 22.49 11.82
N SER A 59 -30.79 23.62 11.96
CA SER A 59 -29.44 23.79 11.41
C SER A 59 -28.45 22.75 11.98
N ILE A 60 -28.54 22.44 13.27
CA ILE A 60 -27.72 21.40 13.92
C ILE A 60 -28.01 20.03 13.30
N ASN A 61 -29.28 19.66 13.12
CA ASN A 61 -29.64 18.38 12.51
C ASN A 61 -29.14 18.28 11.05
N ASP A 62 -29.28 19.35 10.28
CA ASP A 62 -28.78 19.41 8.90
C ASP A 62 -27.24 19.27 8.87
N TRP A 63 -26.54 19.95 9.77
CA TRP A 63 -25.09 19.84 9.92
C TRP A 63 -24.66 18.43 10.34
N GLN A 64 -25.36 17.78 11.28
CA GLN A 64 -25.06 16.41 11.70
C GLN A 64 -25.13 15.42 10.53
N LEU A 65 -26.14 15.56 9.65
CA LEU A 65 -26.25 14.73 8.45
C LEU A 65 -25.09 14.97 7.47
N GLN A 66 -24.64 16.22 7.32
CA GLN A 66 -23.48 16.54 6.49
C GLN A 66 -22.18 16.00 7.11
N ALA A 67 -22.02 16.12 8.42
CA ALA A 67 -20.91 15.57 9.17
C ALA A 67 -20.80 14.05 9.00
N GLN A 68 -21.93 13.33 9.11
CA GLN A 68 -21.96 11.89 8.88
C GLN A 68 -21.45 11.54 7.47
N LYS A 69 -21.98 12.20 6.43
CA LYS A 69 -21.55 11.97 5.03
C LYS A 69 -20.05 12.27 4.84
N TYR A 70 -19.54 13.30 5.49
CA TYR A 70 -18.12 13.63 5.46
C TYR A 70 -17.27 12.52 6.10
N PHE A 71 -17.63 12.06 7.30
CA PHE A 71 -16.87 11.01 7.99
C PHE A 71 -16.98 9.64 7.31
N ASP A 72 -18.12 9.33 6.70
CA ASP A 72 -18.29 8.14 5.87
C ASP A 72 -17.36 8.19 4.65
N CYS A 73 -17.25 9.35 3.99
CA CYS A 73 -16.30 9.57 2.91
C CYS A 73 -14.85 9.38 3.39
N LEU A 74 -14.45 10.04 4.48
CA LEU A 74 -13.10 9.92 5.03
C LEU A 74 -12.74 8.47 5.35
N THR A 75 -13.67 7.74 5.98
CA THR A 75 -13.47 6.34 6.35
C THR A 75 -13.27 5.47 5.11
N LYS A 76 -14.11 5.66 4.09
CA LYS A 76 -13.98 4.95 2.83
C LYS A 76 -12.61 5.22 2.19
N GLU A 77 -12.23 6.48 2.08
CA GLU A 77 -11.00 6.89 1.42
C GLU A 77 -9.75 6.35 2.14
N ALA A 78 -9.70 6.48 3.47
CA ALA A 78 -8.60 5.95 4.28
C ALA A 78 -8.45 4.44 4.14
N ASN A 79 -9.57 3.70 4.06
CA ASN A 79 -9.55 2.25 3.86
C ASN A 79 -9.06 1.87 2.46
N ASP A 80 -9.48 2.59 1.42
CA ASP A 80 -9.03 2.37 0.05
C ASP A 80 -7.52 2.64 -0.07
N ASP A 81 -7.03 3.74 0.52
CA ASP A 81 -5.60 4.08 0.55
C ASP A 81 -4.77 3.05 1.35
N SER A 82 -5.26 2.60 2.51
CA SER A 82 -4.58 1.59 3.32
C SER A 82 -4.43 0.26 2.57
N GLN A 83 -5.46 -0.13 1.81
CA GLN A 83 -5.41 -1.32 0.96
C GLN A 83 -4.42 -1.15 -0.20
N ALA A 84 -4.41 0.02 -0.85
CA ALA A 84 -3.47 0.34 -1.91
C ALA A 84 -2.01 0.27 -1.43
N ILE A 85 -1.70 0.88 -0.28
CA ILE A 85 -0.37 0.85 0.33
C ILE A 85 0.03 -0.60 0.65
N SER A 86 -0.87 -1.35 1.29
CA SER A 86 -0.61 -2.76 1.63
C SER A 86 -0.37 -3.62 0.40
N GLY A 87 -1.15 -3.41 -0.66
CA GLY A 87 -0.98 -4.06 -1.95
C GLY A 87 0.38 -3.76 -2.59
N ALA A 88 0.79 -2.50 -2.60
CA ALA A 88 2.09 -2.07 -3.13
C ALA A 88 3.25 -2.71 -2.34
N VAL A 89 3.20 -2.71 -1.01
CA VAL A 89 4.22 -3.35 -0.16
C VAL A 89 4.30 -4.86 -0.44
N ASN A 90 3.15 -5.54 -0.54
CA ASN A 90 3.12 -6.97 -0.84
C ASN A 90 3.66 -7.28 -2.24
N GLN A 91 3.39 -6.43 -3.22
CA GLN A 91 3.95 -6.56 -4.56
C GLN A 91 5.49 -6.46 -4.54
N GLU A 92 6.04 -5.46 -3.86
CA GLU A 92 7.50 -5.33 -3.71
C GLU A 92 8.11 -6.50 -2.95
N ARG A 93 7.43 -7.00 -1.91
CA ARG A 93 7.86 -8.21 -1.19
C ARG A 93 7.88 -9.44 -2.09
N SER A 94 6.88 -9.61 -2.97
CA SER A 94 6.86 -10.71 -3.93
C SER A 94 8.06 -10.65 -4.87
N LYS A 95 8.35 -9.49 -5.46
CA LYS A 95 9.51 -9.30 -6.35
C LYS A 95 10.83 -9.62 -5.65
N PHE A 96 10.96 -9.22 -4.38
CA PHE A 96 12.13 -9.55 -3.58
C PHE A 96 12.27 -11.06 -3.39
N ASN A 97 11.20 -11.76 -3.00
CA ASN A 97 11.23 -13.21 -2.83
C ASN A 97 11.57 -13.95 -4.12
N ASP A 98 10.98 -13.56 -5.26
CA ASP A 98 11.28 -14.13 -6.57
C ASP A 98 12.77 -13.97 -6.94
N THR A 99 13.33 -12.79 -6.62
CA THR A 99 14.76 -12.51 -6.84
C THR A 99 15.64 -13.40 -5.96
N VAL A 100 15.30 -13.55 -4.68
CA VAL A 100 16.02 -14.40 -3.74
C VAL A 100 15.98 -15.86 -4.19
N GLU A 101 14.81 -16.38 -4.59
CA GLU A 101 14.66 -17.74 -5.11
C GLU A 101 15.53 -17.97 -6.35
N LYS A 102 15.53 -17.02 -7.27
CA LYS A 102 16.39 -17.08 -8.46
C LYS A 102 17.87 -17.14 -8.09
N LEU A 103 18.34 -16.30 -7.16
CA LEU A 103 19.72 -16.33 -6.69
C LEU A 103 20.08 -17.66 -6.02
N HIS A 104 19.16 -18.25 -5.24
CA HIS A 104 19.36 -19.57 -4.65
C HIS A 104 19.47 -20.67 -5.72
N ALA A 105 18.64 -20.62 -6.76
CA ALA A 105 18.70 -21.57 -7.86
C ALA A 105 20.01 -21.44 -8.65
N GLU A 106 20.46 -20.21 -8.93
CA GLU A 106 21.75 -19.93 -9.57
C GLU A 106 22.92 -20.44 -8.71
N ALA A 107 22.89 -20.21 -7.39
CA ALA A 107 23.89 -20.70 -6.46
C ALA A 107 23.94 -22.23 -6.38
N ALA A 108 22.78 -22.90 -6.39
CA ALA A 108 22.69 -24.35 -6.40
C ALA A 108 23.19 -24.96 -7.72
N ALA A 109 22.96 -24.27 -8.85
CA ALA A 109 23.47 -24.66 -10.15
C ALA A 109 24.97 -24.38 -10.32
N SER A 110 25.49 -23.33 -9.67
CA SER A 110 26.92 -23.05 -9.60
C SER A 110 27.58 -23.99 -8.58
N SER A 111 28.15 -25.09 -9.07
CA SER A 111 28.95 -26.03 -8.27
C SER A 111 30.28 -25.44 -7.77
N PHE A 112 30.34 -24.15 -7.44
CA PHE A 112 31.56 -23.50 -6.96
C PHE A 112 31.84 -23.93 -5.52
N ASN A 113 32.73 -24.93 -5.39
CA ASN A 113 33.21 -25.57 -4.16
C ASN A 113 32.23 -26.43 -3.36
N ARG A 114 31.59 -27.41 -4.01
CA ARG A 114 31.40 -28.70 -3.31
C ARG A 114 32.73 -29.46 -3.39
N GLN A 115 33.64 -29.17 -2.45
CA GLN A 115 34.74 -30.11 -2.19
C GLN A 115 34.07 -31.47 -1.88
N PRO A 116 34.32 -32.53 -2.65
CA PRO A 116 33.88 -33.84 -2.22
C PRO A 116 34.57 -34.11 -0.89
N ALA A 117 33.80 -34.49 0.13
CA ALA A 117 34.34 -35.14 1.30
C ALA A 117 34.89 -36.52 0.87
N ALA A 118 36.03 -36.51 0.22
CA ALA A 118 36.92 -37.64 0.08
C ALA A 118 38.22 -37.19 0.75
N GLU A 119 38.39 -37.53 2.02
CA GLU A 119 39.55 -38.28 2.51
C GLU A 119 39.45 -38.44 4.05
N ALA A 120 38.92 -39.58 4.49
CA ALA A 120 39.27 -40.22 5.76
C ALA A 120 38.82 -41.68 5.70
N ALA A 121 39.32 -42.41 4.70
CA ALA A 121 39.27 -43.86 4.67
C ALA A 121 40.61 -44.37 4.12
N GLU A 122 41.67 -44.27 4.93
CA GLU A 122 42.87 -45.12 4.94
C GLU A 122 43.77 -44.58 6.08
N SER A 123 44.42 -45.33 6.96
CA SER A 123 44.51 -46.73 7.33
C SER A 123 45.30 -46.75 8.66
N THR A 124 44.95 -47.60 9.61
CA THR A 124 45.92 -48.24 10.53
C THR A 124 45.30 -49.55 11.00
N ASP A 125 45.55 -50.58 10.21
CA ASP A 125 45.82 -51.92 10.74
C ASP A 125 47.26 -51.94 11.29
N SER A 126 47.59 -52.89 12.18
CA SER A 126 48.85 -53.13 12.95
C SER A 126 48.81 -52.50 14.37
N GLU A 127 48.87 -53.22 15.49
CA GLU A 127 49.25 -54.59 15.88
C GLU A 127 48.43 -55.04 17.11
#